data_AF-A0A8R7QK71-F1
#
_entry.id   AF-A0A8R7QK71-F1
#
_cell.length_a   1.000
_cell.length_b   1.000
_cell.length_c   1.000
_cell.angle_alpha   90.00
_cell.angle_beta   90.00
_cell.angle_gamma   90.00
#
_symmetry.space_group_name_H-M   'P 1'
#
loop_
_entity.id
_entity.type
_entity.pdbx_description
1 polymer ?
#
loop_
_entity_poly.entity_id
_entity_poly.type
_entity_poly.pdbx_seq_one_letter_code
_entity_poly.pdbx_strand_id
1 'polypeptide(L)'
;MGSLRKDAAAAAGERVVLAVNGARHEAAGVDPSMTLLEFLRTRTPVRGPKLGCGEGGCGACVVLISKYDPATDVVTEFSVSSCLTLLGSLNHCSVTTSEGIGNTRNGYHPVQQRLAGFHASQCGYCTPGMCMSIFSALVKADKTSDPAPTPGFSKLTCSEAEHAISGNLCRCTGYRPILDTCKSFAADVDLEDLGLNSFWKKGTDPADVDKLPEYSSGAVCTFPEFLKSEIKGQMKDAPVVNAGEDGWYHPKSIGELHTLFDSDWFDENSVKIVASNTGAGVYKDQDLYKKYIDIKGIPELSVINRSNKGVEIGAAVSISKAIEIFSDGTPVFRKIASHLSKVASPFIRNMGTIGGNVIMAQRLPFASDIVTVLLAAGSTVTIQTASKMLCLTLEEFLEQPPCDAKTILLT
;
A
#
# COMPACT_ATOMS: atom_id res chain seq x y z
N MET A 1 38.84 34.82 25.51
CA MET A 1 38.83 34.47 24.07
C MET A 1 38.79 32.96 23.97
N GLY A 2 37.57 32.42 24.02
CA GLY A 2 37.30 31.00 24.21
C GLY A 2 37.11 30.26 22.87
N SER A 3 37.89 29.19 22.73
CA SER A 3 37.64 27.95 21.99
C SER A 3 36.38 27.90 21.10
N LEU A 4 36.52 28.36 19.86
CA LEU A 4 35.76 27.86 18.72
C LEU A 4 36.39 26.54 18.27
N ARG A 5 35.62 25.44 18.33
CA ARG A 5 35.81 24.10 17.73
C ARG A 5 35.66 22.98 18.77
N LYS A 6 34.40 22.64 19.05
CA LYS A 6 33.87 21.29 19.28
C LYS A 6 32.35 21.43 19.14
N ASP A 7 31.69 20.36 18.72
CA ASP A 7 30.23 20.27 18.46
C ASP A 7 29.80 20.50 17.00
N ALA A 8 30.53 19.88 16.07
CA ALA A 8 30.01 19.52 14.76
C ALA A 8 30.22 18.01 14.52
N ALA A 9 29.60 17.20 15.37
CA ALA A 9 29.24 15.82 15.03
C ALA A 9 27.72 15.74 15.17
N ALA A 10 27.02 16.18 14.12
CA ALA A 10 25.58 16.01 14.04
C ALA A 10 25.27 14.50 14.02
N ALA A 11 24.37 14.11 14.91
CA ALA A 11 23.85 12.77 15.13
C ALA A 11 23.55 12.03 13.81
N ALA A 12 24.12 10.84 13.66
CA ALA A 12 23.81 9.93 12.56
C ALA A 12 22.55 9.15 12.92
N GLY A 13 21.38 9.77 12.71
CA GLY A 13 20.12 9.03 12.72
C GLY A 13 20.08 7.98 11.60
N GLU A 14 19.38 6.87 11.83
CA GLU A 14 19.15 5.83 10.84
C GLU A 14 18.50 6.45 9.58
N ARG A 15 19.07 6.10 8.43
CA ARG A 15 18.77 6.70 7.14
C ARG A 15 17.77 5.80 6.43
N VAL A 16 16.62 6.35 6.01
CA VAL A 16 15.72 5.60 5.12
C VAL A 16 16.35 5.54 3.73
N VAL A 17 16.74 4.35 3.30
CA VAL A 17 17.24 4.08 1.95
C VAL A 17 16.11 3.47 1.14
N LEU A 18 15.80 4.04 -0.02
CA LEU A 18 14.76 3.53 -0.91
C LEU A 18 15.13 3.77 -2.37
N ALA A 19 14.51 3.01 -3.27
CA ALA A 19 14.54 3.34 -4.68
C ALA A 19 13.29 4.15 -5.07
N VAL A 20 13.47 5.19 -5.90
CA VAL A 20 12.36 5.90 -6.55
C VAL A 20 12.61 5.86 -8.05
N ASN A 21 11.70 5.23 -8.79
CA ASN A 21 11.82 5.02 -10.24
C ASN A 21 13.17 4.41 -10.65
N GLY A 22 13.66 3.44 -9.86
CA GLY A 22 14.94 2.76 -10.07
C GLY A 22 16.18 3.55 -9.62
N ALA A 23 16.05 4.82 -9.22
CA ALA A 23 17.15 5.61 -8.68
C ALA A 23 17.24 5.49 -7.16
N ARG A 24 18.45 5.39 -6.62
CA ARG A 24 18.69 5.32 -5.18
C ARG A 24 18.46 6.68 -4.52
N HIS A 25 17.72 6.68 -3.41
CA HIS A 25 17.48 7.85 -2.57
C HIS A 25 17.77 7.53 -1.12
N GLU A 26 18.25 8.54 -0.41
CA GLU A 26 18.53 8.48 1.02
C GLU A 26 17.83 9.66 1.70
N ALA A 27 16.94 9.36 2.63
CA ALA A 27 16.28 10.34 3.46
C ALA A 27 16.93 10.32 4.85
N ALA A 28 17.73 11.34 5.13
CA ALA A 28 18.33 11.58 6.45
C ALA A 28 17.81 12.91 7.02
N GLY A 29 17.65 12.96 8.35
CA GLY A 29 17.16 14.15 9.05
C GLY A 29 15.76 14.59 8.60
N VAL A 30 14.87 13.64 8.34
CA VAL A 30 13.48 13.89 7.97
C VAL A 30 12.58 13.80 9.20
N ASP A 31 11.46 14.52 9.18
CA ASP A 31 10.45 14.42 10.22
C ASP A 31 9.87 12.99 10.25
N PRO A 32 9.71 12.36 11.43
CA PRO A 32 9.15 11.01 11.54
C PRO A 32 7.75 10.86 10.93
N SER A 33 6.96 11.94 10.89
CA SER A 33 5.62 11.97 10.29
C SER A 33 5.63 12.19 8.77
N MET A 34 6.80 12.43 8.16
CA MET A 34 6.91 12.73 6.73
C MET A 34 6.26 11.64 5.88
N THR A 35 5.33 12.06 5.03
CA THR A 35 4.65 11.16 4.10
C THR A 35 5.50 10.90 2.86
N LEU A 36 5.29 9.77 2.20
CA LEU A 36 5.92 9.46 0.92
C LEU A 36 5.60 10.53 -0.13
N LEU A 37 4.36 11.02 -0.16
CA LEU A 37 3.97 12.08 -1.10
C LEU A 37 4.77 13.36 -0.88
N GLU A 38 4.93 13.77 0.39
CA GLU A 38 5.73 14.93 0.74
C GLU A 38 7.18 14.72 0.31
N PHE A 39 7.80 13.60 0.70
CA PHE A 39 9.17 13.26 0.32
C PHE A 39 9.40 13.33 -1.19
N LEU A 40 8.55 12.67 -1.98
CA LEU A 40 8.66 12.68 -3.44
C LEU A 40 8.62 14.11 -3.98
N ARG A 41 7.72 14.95 -3.46
CA ARG A 41 7.48 16.30 -3.97
C ARG A 41 8.44 17.37 -3.45
N THR A 42 9.07 17.17 -2.30
CA THR A 42 9.93 18.20 -1.67
C THR A 42 11.41 17.80 -1.67
N ARG A 43 11.73 16.50 -1.69
CA ARG A 43 13.11 15.98 -1.58
C ARG A 43 13.62 15.28 -2.83
N THR A 44 12.77 15.10 -3.84
CA THR A 44 13.15 14.54 -5.15
C THR A 44 12.65 15.46 -6.29
N PRO A 45 12.96 15.21 -7.57
CA PRO A 45 12.34 15.92 -8.70
C PRO A 45 10.99 15.33 -9.16
N VAL A 46 10.51 14.24 -8.54
CA VAL A 46 9.29 13.53 -8.94
C VAL A 46 8.05 14.34 -8.55
N ARG A 47 7.15 14.62 -9.51
CA ARG A 47 5.97 15.49 -9.29
C ARG A 47 4.67 14.88 -9.78
N GLY A 48 4.70 13.69 -10.36
CA GLY A 48 3.59 12.94 -10.91
C GLY A 48 2.52 12.66 -9.86
N PRO A 49 2.85 12.05 -8.71
CA PRO A 49 1.92 11.92 -7.60
C PRO A 49 1.42 13.28 -7.12
N LYS A 50 0.09 13.45 -7.05
CA LYS A 50 -0.54 14.73 -6.73
C LYS A 50 -1.23 14.69 -5.37
N LEU A 51 -1.14 15.78 -4.61
CA LEU A 51 -1.98 15.98 -3.44
C LEU A 51 -3.37 16.42 -3.90
N GLY A 52 -4.37 15.55 -3.75
CA GLY A 52 -5.77 15.86 -4.03
C GLY A 52 -6.57 16.14 -2.75
N CYS A 53 -6.73 15.11 -1.92
CA CYS A 53 -7.51 15.19 -0.67
C CYS A 53 -6.68 15.04 0.62
N GLY A 54 -5.52 14.35 0.58
CA GLY A 54 -4.70 14.12 1.78
C GLY A 54 -5.26 13.07 2.77
N GLU A 55 -6.25 12.29 2.34
CA GLU A 55 -6.97 11.32 3.18
C GLU A 55 -7.22 9.99 2.49
N GLY A 56 -6.59 9.75 1.34
CA GLY A 56 -6.68 8.46 0.64
C GLY A 56 -7.95 8.25 -0.19
N GLY A 57 -8.91 9.18 -0.20
CA GLY A 57 -10.17 9.00 -0.94
C GLY A 57 -10.09 9.21 -2.47
N CYS A 58 -9.17 10.03 -2.97
CA CYS A 58 -9.20 10.48 -4.37
C CYS A 58 -8.32 9.70 -5.36
N GLY A 59 -7.33 8.95 -4.88
CA GLY A 59 -6.39 8.20 -5.73
C GLY A 59 -5.40 9.01 -6.58
N ALA A 60 -5.36 10.36 -6.49
CA ALA A 60 -4.44 11.18 -7.30
C ALA A 60 -2.94 11.03 -6.93
N CYS A 61 -2.67 10.46 -5.76
CA CYS A 61 -1.32 10.22 -5.23
C CYS A 61 -0.90 8.74 -5.29
N VAL A 62 -1.61 7.90 -6.06
CA VAL A 62 -1.32 6.47 -6.13
C VAL A 62 0.06 6.23 -6.73
N VAL A 63 0.81 5.36 -6.08
CA VAL A 63 2.12 4.85 -6.52
C VAL A 63 2.16 3.34 -6.28
N LEU A 64 3.09 2.65 -6.95
CA LEU A 64 3.36 1.24 -6.69
C LEU A 64 4.54 1.13 -5.72
N ILE A 65 4.38 0.32 -4.67
CA ILE A 65 5.47 -0.07 -3.79
C ILE A 65 5.83 -1.52 -4.08
N SER A 66 7.12 -1.78 -4.21
CA SER A 66 7.68 -3.12 -4.36
C SER A 66 8.57 -3.43 -3.16
N LYS A 67 8.34 -4.58 -2.55
CA LYS A 67 9.12 -5.13 -1.43
C LYS A 67 9.79 -6.43 -1.84
N TYR A 68 11.00 -6.64 -1.37
CA TYR A 68 11.78 -7.84 -1.66
C TYR A 68 11.94 -8.68 -0.41
N ASP A 69 11.59 -9.96 -0.50
CA ASP A 69 11.86 -10.94 0.54
C ASP A 69 13.13 -11.73 0.19
N PRO A 70 14.23 -11.52 0.93
CA PRO A 70 15.48 -12.20 0.65
C PRO A 70 15.47 -13.70 1.01
N ALA A 71 14.53 -14.17 1.83
CA ALA A 71 14.42 -15.59 2.18
C ALA A 71 13.81 -16.42 1.03
N THR A 72 12.88 -15.83 0.28
CA THR A 72 12.18 -16.49 -0.85
C THR A 72 12.66 -16.03 -2.22
N ASP A 73 13.49 -14.98 -2.28
CA ASP A 73 13.92 -14.29 -3.51
C ASP A 73 12.74 -13.71 -4.33
N VAL A 74 11.62 -13.39 -3.65
CA VAL A 74 10.39 -12.90 -4.29
C VAL A 74 10.24 -11.39 -4.10
N VAL A 75 9.81 -10.71 -5.17
CA VAL A 75 9.34 -9.32 -5.12
C VAL A 75 7.81 -9.31 -5.08
N THR A 76 7.25 -8.56 -4.15
CA THR A 76 5.81 -8.31 -4.02
C THR A 76 5.51 -6.84 -4.27
N GLU A 77 4.51 -6.56 -5.10
CA GLU A 77 4.09 -5.20 -5.44
C GLU A 77 2.63 -4.96 -5.06
N PHE A 78 2.37 -3.75 -4.60
CA PHE A 78 1.03 -3.32 -4.27
C PHE A 78 0.93 -1.80 -4.41
N SER A 79 -0.23 -1.34 -4.86
CA SER A 79 -0.52 0.10 -4.94
C SER A 79 -0.84 0.66 -3.56
N VAL A 80 -0.42 1.91 -3.32
CA VAL A 80 -0.70 2.64 -2.08
C VAL A 80 -1.11 4.08 -2.34
N SER A 81 -1.78 4.69 -1.37
CA SER A 81 -1.91 6.15 -1.29
C SER A 81 -0.65 6.75 -0.64
N SER A 82 0.17 7.45 -1.43
CA SER A 82 1.42 8.04 -0.92
C SER A 82 1.21 9.16 0.11
N CYS A 83 0.04 9.81 0.15
CA CYS A 83 -0.25 10.84 1.16
C CYS A 83 -0.53 10.28 2.56
N LEU A 84 -0.78 8.97 2.69
CA LEU A 84 -0.97 8.30 3.98
C LEU A 84 0.19 7.35 4.31
N THR A 85 1.06 7.05 3.35
CA THR A 85 2.21 6.17 3.57
C THR A 85 3.33 6.96 4.23
N LEU A 86 3.76 6.53 5.42
CA LEU A 86 4.84 7.17 6.16
C LEU A 86 6.20 6.73 5.60
N LEU A 87 7.12 7.67 5.40
CA LEU A 87 8.42 7.40 4.79
C LEU A 87 9.27 6.42 5.63
N GLY A 88 9.20 6.50 6.97
CA GLY A 88 9.94 5.61 7.86
C GLY A 88 9.66 4.12 7.64
N SER A 89 8.44 3.78 7.21
CA SER A 89 8.03 2.39 6.90
C SER A 89 8.54 1.85 5.56
N LEU A 90 9.32 2.63 4.80
CA LEU A 90 9.73 2.33 3.42
C LEU A 90 11.22 2.04 3.26
N ASN A 91 11.94 1.81 4.37
CA ASN A 91 13.33 1.42 4.27
C ASN A 91 13.48 0.14 3.42
N HIS A 92 14.42 0.17 2.50
CA HIS A 92 14.69 -0.84 1.48
C HIS A 92 13.50 -1.24 0.59
N CYS A 93 12.54 -0.34 0.38
CA CYS A 93 11.47 -0.50 -0.60
C CYS A 93 11.83 0.17 -1.93
N SER A 94 11.16 -0.24 -3.02
CA SER A 94 11.19 0.45 -4.31
C SER A 94 9.84 1.10 -4.58
N VAL A 95 9.85 2.37 -4.98
CA VAL A 95 8.66 3.16 -5.32
C VAL A 95 8.66 3.45 -6.82
N THR A 96 7.61 3.04 -7.52
CA THR A 96 7.38 3.38 -8.93
C THR A 96 6.24 4.38 -9.04
N THR A 97 6.50 5.50 -9.72
CA THR A 97 5.52 6.55 -10.03
C THR A 97 5.18 6.58 -11.51
N SER A 98 4.24 7.45 -11.92
CA SER A 98 3.86 7.56 -13.33
C SER A 98 5.04 7.94 -14.23
N GLU A 99 6.01 8.73 -13.75
CA GLU A 99 7.23 9.04 -14.51
C GLU A 99 8.20 7.85 -14.60
N GLY A 100 8.10 6.90 -13.68
CA GLY A 100 8.92 5.69 -13.62
C GLY A 100 8.48 4.60 -14.60
N ILE A 101 7.19 4.56 -14.97
CA ILE A 101 6.71 3.63 -16.01
C ILE A 101 7.00 4.13 -17.42
N GLY A 102 7.12 5.45 -17.61
CA GLY A 102 7.41 6.07 -18.90
C GLY A 102 7.34 7.59 -18.87
N ASN A 103 8.04 8.26 -19.78
CA ASN A 103 8.14 9.72 -19.87
C ASN A 103 8.65 10.18 -21.26
N THR A 104 8.73 11.50 -21.47
CA THR A 104 9.16 12.09 -22.76
C THR A 104 10.61 11.78 -23.15
N ARG A 105 11.46 11.35 -22.22
CA ARG A 105 12.88 11.05 -22.50
C ARG A 105 13.07 9.61 -22.93
N ASN A 106 12.33 8.68 -22.32
CA ASN A 106 12.55 7.24 -22.47
C ASN A 106 11.42 6.53 -23.23
N GLY A 107 10.38 7.28 -23.62
CA GLY A 107 9.15 6.72 -24.19
C GLY A 107 8.07 6.54 -23.14
N TYR A 108 6.82 6.63 -23.59
CA TYR A 108 5.64 6.43 -22.74
C TYR A 108 5.24 4.96 -22.68
N HIS A 109 4.81 4.51 -21.51
CA HIS A 109 4.24 3.19 -21.30
C HIS A 109 2.90 3.07 -22.07
N PRO A 110 2.50 1.87 -22.53
CA PRO A 110 1.19 1.64 -23.15
C PRO A 110 0.02 2.18 -22.34
N VAL A 111 0.06 2.10 -21.00
CA VAL A 111 -0.95 2.73 -20.12
C VAL A 111 -1.08 4.24 -20.37
N GLN A 112 0.02 4.95 -20.47
CA GLN A 112 0.03 6.40 -20.73
C GLN A 112 -0.41 6.71 -22.17
N GLN A 113 0.05 5.91 -23.14
CA GLN A 113 -0.28 6.08 -24.55
C GLN A 113 -1.77 5.83 -24.81
N ARG A 114 -2.34 4.76 -24.24
CA ARG A 114 -3.76 4.44 -24.37
C ARG A 114 -4.64 5.46 -23.67
N LEU A 115 -4.30 5.91 -22.44
CA LEU A 115 -5.04 7.00 -21.77
C LEU A 115 -5.09 8.27 -22.63
N ALA A 116 -3.97 8.65 -23.26
CA ALA A 116 -3.95 9.80 -24.15
C ALA A 116 -4.78 9.55 -25.42
N GLY A 117 -4.61 8.38 -26.05
CA GLY A 117 -5.28 8.02 -27.30
C GLY A 117 -6.80 7.92 -27.18
N PHE A 118 -7.31 7.40 -26.06
CA PHE A 118 -8.75 7.32 -25.73
C PHE A 118 -9.34 8.65 -25.22
N HIS A 119 -8.56 9.73 -25.19
CA HIS A 119 -9.00 11.03 -24.64
C HIS A 119 -9.42 10.94 -23.16
N ALA A 120 -8.76 10.05 -22.41
CA ALA A 120 -9.03 9.77 -21.02
C ALA A 120 -8.38 10.77 -20.04
N SER A 121 -7.93 11.91 -20.55
CA SER A 121 -7.35 13.00 -19.78
C SER A 121 -7.84 14.35 -20.31
N GLN A 122 -8.34 15.20 -19.42
CA GLN A 122 -8.73 16.59 -19.71
C GLN A 122 -7.84 17.55 -18.93
N CYS A 123 -8.18 17.85 -17.66
CA CYS A 123 -7.33 18.69 -16.80
C CYS A 123 -6.00 18.03 -16.41
N GLY A 124 -5.87 16.72 -16.59
CA GLY A 124 -4.65 15.96 -16.32
C GLY A 124 -4.33 15.66 -14.85
N TYR A 125 -5.02 16.28 -13.88
CA TYR A 125 -4.60 16.18 -12.47
C TYR A 125 -4.71 14.77 -11.88
N CYS A 126 -5.78 14.03 -12.19
CA CYS A 126 -5.97 12.66 -11.73
C CYS A 126 -5.19 11.62 -12.54
N THR A 127 -4.72 11.98 -13.74
CA THR A 127 -4.18 11.05 -14.72
C THR A 127 -2.97 10.25 -14.21
N PRO A 128 -1.99 10.83 -13.49
CA PRO A 128 -0.90 10.04 -12.92
C PRO A 128 -1.37 8.94 -11.96
N GLY A 129 -2.39 9.23 -11.13
CA GLY A 129 -2.98 8.23 -10.24
C GLY A 129 -3.73 7.14 -10.99
N MET A 130 -4.46 7.50 -12.05
CA MET A 130 -5.12 6.53 -12.94
C MET A 130 -4.10 5.61 -13.61
N CYS A 131 -3.00 6.16 -14.15
CA CYS A 131 -1.91 5.38 -14.73
C CYS A 131 -1.39 4.34 -13.75
N MET A 132 -1.12 4.75 -12.50
CA MET A 132 -0.53 3.85 -11.50
C MET A 132 -1.50 2.79 -11.00
N SER A 133 -2.79 3.09 -10.90
CA SER A 133 -3.80 2.08 -10.57
C SER A 133 -3.94 1.02 -11.66
N ILE A 134 -4.03 1.43 -12.93
CA ILE A 134 -4.07 0.51 -14.08
C ILE A 134 -2.78 -0.32 -14.13
N PHE A 135 -1.62 0.33 -14.05
CA PHE A 135 -0.33 -0.35 -14.04
C PHE A 135 -0.19 -1.36 -12.89
N SER A 136 -0.67 -1.02 -11.68
CA SER A 136 -0.66 -1.95 -10.55
C SER A 136 -1.52 -3.19 -10.79
N ALA A 137 -2.68 -3.05 -11.46
CA ALA A 137 -3.52 -4.18 -11.81
C ALA A 137 -2.85 -5.07 -12.86
N LEU A 138 -2.21 -4.47 -13.87
CA LEU A 138 -1.44 -5.19 -14.89
C LEU A 138 -0.29 -5.99 -14.28
N VAL A 139 0.53 -5.37 -13.41
CA VAL A 139 1.62 -6.05 -12.69
C VAL A 139 1.11 -7.22 -11.84
N LYS A 140 -0.06 -7.07 -11.21
CA LYS A 140 -0.67 -8.16 -10.44
C LYS A 140 -1.12 -9.32 -11.36
N ALA A 141 -1.77 -9.00 -12.47
CA ALA A 141 -2.25 -9.98 -13.44
C ALA A 141 -1.09 -10.76 -14.11
N ASP A 142 0.02 -10.09 -14.38
CA ASP A 142 1.21 -10.72 -14.95
C ASP A 142 1.76 -11.88 -14.09
N LYS A 143 1.55 -11.81 -12.78
CA LYS A 143 2.03 -12.81 -11.81
C LYS A 143 1.07 -13.97 -11.57
N THR A 144 -0.13 -13.95 -12.16
CA THR A 144 -1.07 -15.07 -12.01
C THR A 144 -0.64 -16.24 -12.90
N SER A 145 -1.05 -17.45 -12.51
CA SER A 145 -0.80 -18.68 -13.26
C SER A 145 -1.74 -18.89 -14.44
N ASP A 146 -2.61 -17.92 -14.75
CA ASP A 146 -3.58 -18.01 -15.84
C ASP A 146 -2.87 -18.09 -17.21
N PRO A 147 -3.54 -18.63 -18.25
CA PRO A 147 -2.99 -18.72 -19.59
C PRO A 147 -2.46 -17.38 -20.12
N ALA A 148 -1.47 -17.45 -21.01
CA ALA A 148 -0.94 -16.25 -21.65
C ALA A 148 -2.05 -15.56 -22.47
N PRO A 149 -2.19 -14.22 -22.38
CA PRO A 149 -3.17 -13.49 -23.17
C PRO A 149 -2.73 -13.38 -24.62
N THR A 150 -3.62 -12.90 -25.48
CA THR A 150 -3.27 -12.43 -26.83
C THR A 150 -2.14 -11.39 -26.75
N PRO A 151 -1.15 -11.40 -27.67
CA PRO A 151 -0.10 -10.38 -27.70
C PRO A 151 -0.67 -8.96 -27.64
N GLY A 152 -0.07 -8.12 -26.79
CA GLY A 152 -0.54 -6.75 -26.56
C GLY A 152 -1.64 -6.57 -25.52
N PHE A 153 -2.15 -7.65 -24.92
CA PHE A 153 -3.16 -7.63 -23.86
C PHE A 153 -2.64 -8.21 -22.55
N SER A 154 -3.39 -8.00 -21.48
CA SER A 154 -3.18 -8.57 -20.15
C SER A 154 -4.14 -9.74 -19.91
N LYS A 155 -3.92 -10.47 -18.81
CA LYS A 155 -4.78 -11.57 -18.35
C LYS A 155 -6.06 -11.09 -17.64
N LEU A 156 -6.19 -9.79 -17.41
CA LEU A 156 -7.37 -9.20 -16.77
C LEU A 156 -8.63 -9.43 -17.61
N THR A 157 -9.75 -9.67 -16.95
CA THR A 157 -11.08 -9.47 -17.54
C THR A 157 -11.43 -7.98 -17.61
N CYS A 158 -12.41 -7.61 -18.43
CA CYS A 158 -12.91 -6.24 -18.52
C CYS A 158 -13.38 -5.74 -17.16
N SER A 159 -14.08 -6.59 -16.40
CA SER A 159 -14.54 -6.28 -15.05
C SER A 159 -13.38 -5.96 -14.09
N GLU A 160 -12.31 -6.75 -14.11
CA GLU A 160 -11.14 -6.51 -13.26
C GLU A 160 -10.36 -5.27 -13.70
N ALA A 161 -10.25 -5.05 -15.02
CA ALA A 161 -9.61 -3.87 -15.57
C ALA A 161 -10.35 -2.57 -15.18
N GLU A 162 -11.69 -2.56 -15.25
CA GLU A 162 -12.49 -1.44 -14.76
C GLU A 162 -12.37 -1.26 -13.24
N HIS A 163 -12.37 -2.36 -12.48
CA HIS A 163 -12.23 -2.32 -11.03
C HIS A 163 -10.89 -1.72 -10.57
N ALA A 164 -9.83 -1.79 -11.40
CA ALA A 164 -8.52 -1.24 -11.11
C ALA A 164 -8.57 0.25 -10.70
N ILE A 165 -9.49 1.03 -11.28
CA ILE A 165 -9.62 2.47 -11.02
C ILE A 165 -10.74 2.83 -10.03
N SER A 166 -11.36 1.84 -9.38
CA SER A 166 -12.51 2.05 -8.46
C SER A 166 -12.24 3.03 -7.31
N GLY A 167 -10.97 3.25 -6.95
CA GLY A 167 -10.55 4.22 -5.95
C GLY A 167 -10.12 5.58 -6.47
N ASN A 168 -10.12 5.80 -7.78
CA ASN A 168 -9.56 7.00 -8.39
C ASN A 168 -10.70 7.94 -8.80
N LEU A 169 -10.66 9.18 -8.30
CA LEU A 169 -11.65 10.19 -8.64
C LEU A 169 -11.21 11.05 -9.81
N CYS A 170 -12.11 11.23 -10.77
CA CYS A 170 -11.99 12.18 -11.87
C CYS A 170 -13.24 13.05 -11.95
N ARG A 171 -13.05 14.37 -12.04
CA ARG A 171 -14.15 15.33 -12.13
C ARG A 171 -14.48 15.77 -13.57
N CYS A 172 -13.60 15.50 -14.52
CA CYS A 172 -13.68 16.09 -15.86
C CYS A 172 -14.17 15.10 -16.93
N THR A 173 -13.66 13.86 -16.94
CA THR A 173 -13.83 12.94 -18.08
C THR A 173 -15.15 12.20 -18.11
N GLY A 174 -15.90 12.19 -17.00
CA GLY A 174 -17.10 11.34 -16.86
C GLY A 174 -16.79 9.84 -16.89
N TYR A 175 -15.52 9.45 -16.65
CA TYR A 175 -14.99 8.08 -16.61
C TYR A 175 -15.06 7.25 -17.89
N ARG A 176 -16.04 7.43 -18.79
CA ARG A 176 -16.19 6.62 -20.01
C ARG A 176 -14.87 6.38 -20.75
N PRO A 177 -14.09 7.41 -21.15
CA PRO A 177 -12.83 7.16 -21.87
C PRO A 177 -11.74 6.49 -21.02
N ILE A 178 -11.81 6.62 -19.68
CA ILE A 178 -10.89 5.92 -18.77
C ILE A 178 -11.26 4.43 -18.71
N LEU A 179 -12.55 4.10 -18.64
CA LEU A 179 -13.03 2.71 -18.67
C LEU A 179 -12.71 2.04 -20.01
N ASP A 180 -12.87 2.75 -21.14
CA ASP A 180 -12.44 2.25 -22.44
C ASP A 180 -10.93 1.94 -22.45
N THR A 181 -10.13 2.82 -21.83
CA THR A 181 -8.70 2.57 -21.69
C THR A 181 -8.42 1.32 -20.84
N CYS A 182 -9.10 1.16 -19.71
CA CYS A 182 -8.94 -0.03 -18.85
C CYS A 182 -9.27 -1.30 -19.63
N LYS A 183 -10.47 -1.36 -20.22
CA LYS A 183 -10.94 -2.51 -21.01
C LYS A 183 -10.02 -2.83 -22.18
N SER A 184 -9.37 -1.84 -22.79
CA SER A 184 -8.43 -2.11 -23.89
C SER A 184 -7.29 -3.06 -23.53
N PHE A 185 -6.96 -3.23 -22.25
CA PHE A 185 -5.95 -4.18 -21.79
C PHE A 185 -6.51 -5.58 -21.47
N ALA A 186 -7.82 -5.75 -21.41
CA ALA A 186 -8.43 -7.00 -20.96
C ALA A 186 -8.38 -8.09 -22.05
N ALA A 187 -8.30 -9.35 -21.62
CA ALA A 187 -8.26 -10.51 -22.51
C ALA A 187 -9.59 -10.78 -23.22
N ASP A 188 -10.71 -10.34 -22.62
CA ASP A 188 -12.08 -10.57 -23.07
C ASP A 188 -12.74 -9.31 -23.66
N VAL A 189 -11.93 -8.31 -24.06
CA VAL A 189 -12.46 -7.05 -24.60
C VAL A 189 -13.07 -7.23 -25.97
N ASP A 190 -14.28 -6.69 -26.15
CA ASP A 190 -14.83 -6.38 -27.46
C ASP A 190 -14.34 -4.99 -27.89
N LEU A 191 -13.60 -4.91 -28.99
CA LEU A 191 -13.06 -3.64 -29.48
C LEU A 191 -14.16 -2.72 -30.03
N GLU A 192 -15.31 -3.28 -30.45
CA GLU A 192 -16.45 -2.49 -30.90
C GLU A 192 -17.12 -1.74 -29.74
N ASP A 193 -16.99 -2.27 -28.52
CA ASP A 193 -17.47 -1.62 -27.29
C ASP A 193 -16.57 -0.46 -26.84
N LEU A 194 -15.39 -0.30 -27.42
CA LEU A 194 -14.47 0.78 -27.10
C LEU A 194 -14.86 2.03 -27.91
N GLY A 195 -15.12 3.13 -27.20
CA GLY A 195 -15.52 4.38 -27.84
C GLY A 195 -14.47 4.96 -28.79
N LEU A 196 -14.91 5.90 -29.64
CA LEU A 196 -14.04 6.60 -30.60
C LEU A 196 -12.84 7.23 -29.92
N ASN A 197 -11.69 7.12 -30.59
CA ASN A 197 -10.40 7.49 -30.05
C ASN A 197 -9.42 7.87 -31.17
N SER A 198 -8.15 8.03 -30.82
CA SER A 198 -7.10 8.43 -31.76
C SER A 198 -6.59 7.29 -32.64
N PHE A 199 -6.86 6.03 -32.27
CA PHE A 199 -6.43 4.82 -32.99
C PHE A 199 -7.42 4.42 -34.10
N TRP A 200 -8.73 4.64 -33.89
CA TRP A 200 -9.76 4.46 -34.91
C TRP A 200 -10.88 5.49 -34.79
N LYS A 201 -11.43 5.89 -35.95
CA LYS A 201 -12.46 6.93 -36.07
C LYS A 201 -13.77 6.36 -36.62
N LYS A 202 -14.85 7.11 -36.47
CA LYS A 202 -16.15 6.74 -37.03
C LYS A 202 -16.07 6.73 -38.56
N GLY A 203 -16.44 5.60 -39.18
CA GLY A 203 -16.48 5.47 -40.64
C GLY A 203 -15.13 5.24 -41.32
N THR A 204 -14.05 4.97 -40.56
CA THR A 204 -12.80 4.42 -41.10
C THR A 204 -12.80 2.88 -41.02
N ASP A 205 -11.67 2.24 -41.36
CA ASP A 205 -11.45 0.80 -41.13
C ASP A 205 -11.94 0.35 -39.75
N PRO A 206 -12.40 -0.91 -39.62
CA PRO A 206 -12.84 -1.48 -38.33
C PRO A 206 -11.78 -1.29 -37.25
N ALA A 207 -12.21 -1.33 -35.98
CA ALA A 207 -11.31 -1.28 -34.84
C ALA A 207 -10.26 -2.39 -35.00
N ASP A 208 -8.99 -2.00 -34.98
CA ASP A 208 -7.87 -2.87 -35.33
C ASP A 208 -6.90 -2.88 -34.14
N VAL A 209 -6.64 -4.10 -33.64
CA VAL A 209 -5.74 -4.36 -32.51
C VAL A 209 -4.35 -3.79 -32.78
N ASP A 210 -3.87 -3.88 -34.03
CA ASP A 210 -2.51 -3.48 -34.40
C ASP A 210 -2.29 -1.97 -34.25
N LYS A 211 -3.38 -1.20 -34.09
CA LYS A 211 -3.33 0.26 -33.85
C LYS A 211 -3.21 0.60 -32.36
N LEU A 212 -3.47 -0.35 -31.45
CA LEU A 212 -3.27 -0.15 -30.02
C LEU A 212 -1.78 -0.25 -29.67
N PRO A 213 -1.25 0.65 -28.82
CA PRO A 213 0.07 0.47 -28.24
C PRO A 213 0.17 -0.84 -27.48
N GLU A 214 1.07 -1.72 -27.89
CA GLU A 214 1.22 -3.08 -27.38
C GLU A 214 1.64 -3.10 -25.89
N TYR A 215 0.94 -3.87 -25.06
CA TYR A 215 1.38 -4.16 -23.69
C TYR A 215 2.21 -5.45 -23.64
N SER A 216 3.35 -5.39 -22.94
CA SER A 216 4.19 -6.55 -22.67
C SER A 216 4.53 -6.60 -21.17
N SER A 217 4.34 -7.78 -20.58
CA SER A 217 4.68 -8.03 -19.18
C SER A 217 6.18 -7.79 -18.91
N GLY A 218 6.50 -7.25 -17.74
CA GLY A 218 7.87 -7.13 -17.26
C GLY A 218 8.72 -6.03 -17.93
N ALA A 219 8.14 -5.20 -18.80
CA ALA A 219 8.86 -4.10 -19.47
C ALA A 219 9.39 -3.03 -18.50
N VAL A 220 8.79 -2.92 -17.31
CA VAL A 220 9.20 -1.99 -16.25
C VAL A 220 9.80 -2.78 -15.09
N CYS A 221 11.06 -2.52 -14.76
CA CYS A 221 11.69 -3.07 -13.56
C CYS A 221 11.11 -2.40 -12.30
N THR A 222 10.33 -3.15 -11.52
CA THR A 222 9.66 -2.66 -10.30
C THR A 222 10.57 -2.66 -9.07
N PHE A 223 11.67 -3.42 -9.10
CA PHE A 223 12.63 -3.54 -7.99
C PHE A 223 14.07 -3.67 -8.52
N PRO A 224 14.95 -2.69 -8.26
CA PRO A 224 16.28 -2.65 -8.86
C PRO A 224 17.27 -3.61 -8.19
N GLU A 225 18.20 -4.17 -8.97
CA GLU A 225 19.18 -5.16 -8.51
C GLU A 225 20.17 -4.63 -7.46
N PHE A 226 20.48 -3.33 -7.49
CA PHE A 226 21.34 -2.74 -6.44
C PHE A 226 20.68 -2.88 -5.06
N LEU A 227 19.36 -2.69 -4.99
CA LEU A 227 18.63 -2.76 -3.72
C LEU A 227 18.51 -4.21 -3.23
N LYS A 228 18.35 -5.18 -4.15
CA LYS A 228 18.44 -6.61 -3.79
C LYS A 228 19.80 -6.95 -3.20
N SER A 229 20.86 -6.44 -3.83
CA SER A 229 22.25 -6.66 -3.39
C SER A 229 22.51 -6.05 -2.01
N GLU A 230 22.03 -4.84 -1.75
CA GLU A 230 22.11 -4.18 -0.44
C GLU A 230 21.39 -4.99 0.65
N ILE A 231 20.14 -5.43 0.40
CA ILE A 231 19.35 -6.22 1.37
C ILE A 231 20.03 -7.56 1.66
N LYS A 232 20.48 -8.29 0.63
CA LYS A 232 21.21 -9.57 0.80
C LYS A 232 22.54 -9.38 1.53
N GLY A 233 23.20 -8.25 1.34
CA GLY A 233 24.44 -7.89 2.04
C GLY A 233 24.21 -7.72 3.53
N GLN A 234 23.17 -6.95 3.91
CA GLN A 234 22.84 -6.70 5.31
C GLN A 234 22.42 -7.96 6.08
N MET A 235 21.85 -8.98 5.44
CA MET A 235 21.56 -10.24 6.14
C MET A 235 22.81 -11.01 6.60
N LYS A 236 23.98 -10.73 6.01
CA LYS A 236 25.24 -11.39 6.39
C LYS A 236 25.88 -10.74 7.61
N ASP A 237 25.59 -9.47 7.85
CA ASP A 237 26.04 -8.70 9.00
C ASP A 237 24.86 -8.55 9.97
N ALA A 238 24.83 -9.33 11.05
CA ALA A 238 23.72 -9.31 12.01
C ALA A 238 23.38 -7.86 12.43
N PRO A 239 22.12 -7.40 12.30
CA PRO A 239 21.77 -6.04 12.68
C PRO A 239 21.86 -5.92 14.20
N VAL A 240 22.80 -5.09 14.66
CA VAL A 240 22.78 -4.57 16.02
C VAL A 240 21.50 -3.73 16.14
N VAL A 241 20.68 -4.02 17.15
CA VAL A 241 19.52 -3.20 17.53
C VAL A 241 20.06 -1.82 17.89
N ASN A 242 20.05 -0.92 16.92
CA ASN A 242 20.31 0.49 17.19
C ASN A 242 18.95 1.15 17.25
N ALA A 243 18.59 1.59 18.45
CA ALA A 243 17.56 2.59 18.61
C ALA A 243 17.97 3.83 17.80
N GLY A 244 17.26 4.09 16.70
CA GLY A 244 17.46 5.32 15.94
C GLY A 244 17.05 6.53 16.81
N GLU A 245 17.90 7.54 16.89
CA GLU A 245 17.56 8.87 17.46
C GLU A 245 16.52 9.63 16.60
N ASP A 246 16.13 9.04 15.47
CA ASP A 246 15.32 9.55 14.36
C ASP A 246 13.83 9.19 14.48
N GLY A 247 13.43 8.69 15.66
CA GLY A 247 12.03 8.59 16.05
C GLY A 247 11.26 7.43 15.42
N TRP A 248 11.92 6.44 14.80
CA TRP A 248 11.29 5.21 14.31
C TRP A 248 11.90 3.97 14.95
N TYR A 249 11.04 3.03 15.34
CA TYR A 249 11.41 1.76 15.97
C TYR A 249 10.73 0.61 15.24
N HIS A 250 11.48 -0.46 14.95
CA HIS A 250 11.01 -1.61 14.15
C HIS A 250 11.22 -2.93 14.91
N PRO A 251 10.47 -3.18 16.00
CA PRO A 251 10.59 -4.41 16.77
C PRO A 251 10.40 -5.65 15.88
N LYS A 252 11.23 -6.67 16.11
CA LYS A 252 11.20 -7.95 15.40
C LYS A 252 10.46 -9.05 16.14
N SER A 253 10.08 -8.79 17.39
CA SER A 253 9.31 -9.70 18.24
C SER A 253 8.42 -8.94 19.21
N ILE A 254 7.42 -9.63 19.76
CA ILE A 254 6.58 -9.10 20.86
C ILE A 254 7.43 -8.76 22.10
N GLY A 255 8.48 -9.54 22.39
CA GLY A 255 9.39 -9.28 23.50
C GLY A 255 10.19 -7.98 23.34
N GLU A 256 10.69 -7.70 22.13
CA GLU A 256 11.33 -6.42 21.82
C GLU A 256 10.37 -5.24 21.96
N LEU A 257 9.12 -5.40 21.50
CA LEU A 257 8.09 -4.38 21.64
C LEU A 257 7.80 -4.05 23.12
N HIS A 258 7.67 -5.05 23.99
CA HIS A 258 7.50 -4.81 25.43
C HIS A 258 8.74 -4.16 26.06
N THR A 259 9.94 -4.61 25.67
CA THR A 259 11.20 -4.00 26.14
C THR A 259 11.28 -2.52 25.78
N LEU A 260 10.80 -2.12 24.60
CA LEU A 260 10.68 -0.71 24.23
C LEU A 260 9.78 0.03 25.23
N PHE A 261 8.57 -0.46 25.50
CA PHE A 261 7.65 0.19 26.45
C PHE A 261 8.16 0.27 27.90
N ASP A 262 9.11 -0.58 28.28
CA ASP A 262 9.68 -0.61 29.63
C ASP A 262 11.01 0.17 29.73
N SER A 263 11.53 0.70 28.63
CA SER A 263 12.84 1.39 28.56
C SER A 263 12.84 2.83 29.08
N ASP A 264 11.75 3.33 29.67
CA ASP A 264 11.49 4.74 30.04
C ASP A 264 11.66 5.75 28.89
N TRP A 265 11.90 5.30 27.66
CA TRP A 265 12.04 6.16 26.49
C TRP A 265 10.70 6.65 25.96
N PHE A 266 9.58 6.08 26.41
CA PHE A 266 8.26 6.29 25.84
C PHE A 266 7.33 6.83 26.93
N ASP A 267 6.79 8.04 26.72
CA ASP A 267 5.52 8.40 27.36
C ASP A 267 4.38 7.96 26.41
N GLU A 268 3.25 7.50 26.95
CA GLU A 268 2.13 6.99 26.14
C GLU A 268 1.51 8.06 25.21
N ASN A 269 1.83 9.34 25.42
CA ASN A 269 1.27 10.47 24.68
C ASN A 269 2.17 10.96 23.53
N SER A 270 3.38 10.44 23.39
CA SER A 270 4.39 10.92 22.42
C SER A 270 4.69 9.92 21.30
N VAL A 271 4.02 8.77 21.30
CA VAL A 271 4.37 7.60 20.51
C VAL A 271 3.18 7.09 19.72
N LYS A 272 3.40 6.82 18.44
CA LYS A 272 2.40 6.22 17.56
C LYS A 272 2.78 4.81 17.16
N ILE A 273 1.96 3.84 17.57
CA ILE A 273 2.04 2.48 17.03
C ILE A 273 1.44 2.47 15.63
N VAL A 274 2.20 1.98 14.65
CA VAL A 274 1.78 1.90 13.26
C VAL A 274 1.98 0.48 12.74
N ALA A 275 0.90 -0.19 12.33
CA ALA A 275 1.02 -1.22 11.28
C ALA A 275 0.82 -0.57 9.91
N SER A 276 0.02 0.48 9.88
CA SER A 276 -0.31 1.30 8.73
C SER A 276 -0.65 2.68 9.25
N ASN A 277 -0.97 3.60 8.36
CA ASN A 277 -1.38 4.95 8.72
C ASN A 277 -2.64 5.38 7.96
N THR A 278 -3.44 4.42 7.46
CA THR A 278 -4.69 4.72 6.75
C THR A 278 -5.77 5.33 7.66
N GLY A 279 -5.72 5.05 8.96
CA GLY A 279 -6.63 5.66 9.95
C GLY A 279 -6.55 7.19 10.02
N ALA A 280 -5.37 7.76 9.71
CA ALA A 280 -5.16 9.21 9.62
C ALA A 280 -5.95 9.88 8.47
N GLY A 281 -6.48 9.08 7.54
CA GLY A 281 -7.44 9.54 6.54
C GLY A 281 -8.81 9.84 7.14
N VAL A 282 -9.21 9.13 8.21
CA VAL A 282 -10.54 9.26 8.83
C VAL A 282 -10.48 10.20 10.03
N TYR A 283 -9.58 9.91 10.98
CA TYR A 283 -9.36 10.73 12.16
C TYR A 283 -7.96 11.32 12.05
N LYS A 284 -7.88 12.64 11.90
CA LYS A 284 -6.58 13.32 11.88
C LYS A 284 -5.91 13.14 13.24
N ASP A 285 -4.63 12.83 13.22
CA ASP A 285 -3.81 12.86 14.42
C ASP A 285 -3.90 14.28 15.00
N GLN A 286 -4.44 14.40 16.21
CA GLN A 286 -4.53 15.70 16.90
C GLN A 286 -3.17 16.08 17.50
N ASP A 287 -2.31 15.08 17.75
CA ASP A 287 -1.02 15.21 18.39
C ASP A 287 0.13 14.98 17.40
N LEU A 288 1.18 15.80 17.53
CA LEU A 288 2.44 15.62 16.81
C LEU A 288 3.28 14.54 17.52
N TYR A 289 3.18 13.31 17.04
CA TYR A 289 4.02 12.21 17.51
C TYR A 289 5.46 12.42 17.08
N LYS A 290 6.40 12.31 18.03
CA LYS A 290 7.84 12.37 17.75
C LYS A 290 8.46 11.00 17.55
N LYS A 291 7.75 9.95 17.97
CA LYS A 291 8.21 8.56 17.96
C LYS A 291 7.16 7.65 17.34
N TYR A 292 7.60 6.71 16.53
CA TYR A 292 6.79 5.76 15.79
C TYR A 292 7.30 4.36 16.02
N ILE A 293 6.41 3.41 16.29
CA ILE A 293 6.74 2.00 16.42
C ILE A 293 6.04 1.26 15.28
N ASP A 294 6.81 0.80 14.29
CA ASP A 294 6.29 -0.02 13.20
C ASP A 294 6.27 -1.51 13.59
N ILE A 295 5.05 -2.02 13.77
CA ILE A 295 4.81 -3.39 14.22
C ILE A 295 4.66 -4.39 13.07
N LYS A 296 4.74 -3.97 11.80
CA LYS A 296 4.65 -4.89 10.65
C LYS A 296 5.78 -5.92 10.61
N GLY A 297 6.91 -5.62 11.26
CA GLY A 297 8.06 -6.51 11.34
C GLY A 297 7.89 -7.72 12.26
N ILE A 298 6.84 -7.74 13.08
CA ILE A 298 6.58 -8.81 14.07
C ILE A 298 5.85 -9.97 13.38
N PRO A 299 6.48 -11.16 13.22
CA PRO A 299 5.90 -12.28 12.49
C PRO A 299 4.56 -12.76 13.03
N GLU A 300 4.39 -12.77 14.36
CA GLU A 300 3.19 -13.21 15.05
C GLU A 300 1.95 -12.41 14.63
N LEU A 301 2.13 -11.13 14.28
CA LEU A 301 1.04 -10.24 13.84
C LEU A 301 0.65 -10.45 12.37
N SER A 302 1.40 -11.25 11.62
CA SER A 302 1.16 -11.52 10.19
C SER A 302 0.73 -12.97 9.93
N VAL A 303 0.46 -13.74 10.98
CA VAL A 303 0.08 -15.15 10.91
C VAL A 303 -1.24 -15.34 10.15
N ILE A 304 -1.32 -16.38 9.33
CA ILE A 304 -2.54 -16.82 8.67
C ILE A 304 -2.63 -18.34 8.85
N ASN A 305 -3.51 -18.80 9.74
CA ASN A 305 -3.70 -20.23 9.98
C ASN A 305 -5.10 -20.67 9.56
N ARG A 306 -5.18 -21.68 8.70
CA ARG A 306 -6.44 -22.34 8.34
C ARG A 306 -6.55 -23.66 9.10
N SER A 307 -7.68 -23.87 9.76
CA SER A 307 -7.98 -25.12 10.47
C SER A 307 -9.41 -25.57 10.20
N ASN A 308 -9.78 -26.74 10.71
CA ASN A 308 -11.17 -27.20 10.71
C ASN A 308 -12.10 -26.32 11.56
N LYS A 309 -11.55 -25.48 12.45
CA LYS A 309 -12.34 -24.55 13.29
C LYS A 309 -12.58 -23.19 12.64
N GLY A 310 -11.84 -22.85 11.59
CA GLY A 310 -11.94 -21.55 10.92
C GLY A 310 -10.58 -21.04 10.44
N VAL A 311 -10.49 -19.71 10.32
CA VAL A 311 -9.28 -19.01 9.88
C VAL A 311 -8.88 -18.02 10.96
N GLU A 312 -7.62 -18.09 11.38
CA GLU A 312 -6.96 -17.11 12.24
C GLU A 312 -6.17 -16.13 11.36
N ILE A 313 -6.33 -14.83 11.60
CA ILE A 313 -5.73 -13.76 10.78
C ILE A 313 -5.03 -12.77 11.70
N GLY A 314 -3.72 -12.61 11.54
CA GLY A 314 -2.92 -11.66 12.31
C GLY A 314 -3.36 -10.20 12.13
N ALA A 315 -3.19 -9.41 13.19
CA ALA A 315 -3.60 -8.02 13.26
C ALA A 315 -2.93 -7.10 12.23
N ALA A 316 -1.72 -7.43 11.76
CA ALA A 316 -0.99 -6.70 10.73
C ALA A 316 -1.33 -7.16 9.29
N VAL A 317 -2.14 -8.22 9.12
CA VAL A 317 -2.60 -8.67 7.80
C VAL A 317 -3.46 -7.58 7.15
N SER A 318 -3.14 -7.26 5.90
CA SER A 318 -3.87 -6.25 5.13
C SER A 318 -5.30 -6.71 4.81
N ILE A 319 -6.21 -5.76 4.66
CA ILE A 319 -7.60 -6.04 4.27
C ILE A 319 -7.63 -6.73 2.90
N SER A 320 -6.77 -6.31 1.96
CA SER A 320 -6.64 -6.98 0.65
C SER A 320 -6.27 -8.46 0.81
N LYS A 321 -5.31 -8.78 1.70
CA LYS A 321 -4.92 -10.16 1.92
C LYS A 321 -6.01 -10.98 2.62
N ALA A 322 -6.73 -10.38 3.56
CA ALA A 322 -7.90 -10.99 4.19
C ALA A 322 -9.00 -11.31 3.15
N ILE A 323 -9.28 -10.42 2.20
CA ILE A 323 -10.23 -10.68 1.10
C ILE A 323 -9.80 -11.91 0.29
N GLU A 324 -8.53 -12.02 -0.09
CA GLU A 324 -8.00 -13.20 -0.81
C GLU A 324 -8.24 -14.48 -0.01
N ILE A 325 -7.92 -14.45 1.29
CA ILE A 325 -8.07 -15.61 2.17
C ILE A 325 -9.53 -16.07 2.26
N PHE A 326 -10.45 -15.12 2.44
CA PHE A 326 -11.87 -15.42 2.57
C PHE A 326 -12.54 -15.81 1.25
N SER A 327 -12.03 -15.36 0.10
CA SER A 327 -12.60 -15.66 -1.22
C SER A 327 -12.54 -17.15 -1.56
N ASP A 328 -11.49 -17.84 -1.11
CA ASP A 328 -11.32 -19.29 -1.30
C ASP A 328 -12.02 -20.14 -0.23
N GLY A 329 -12.91 -19.52 0.54
CA GLY A 329 -13.49 -20.09 1.75
C GLY A 329 -14.89 -20.68 1.58
N THR A 330 -15.55 -20.92 2.72
CA THR A 330 -16.96 -21.32 2.80
C THR A 330 -17.89 -20.24 2.21
N PRO A 331 -19.18 -20.52 1.97
CA PRO A 331 -20.14 -19.50 1.53
C PRO A 331 -20.17 -18.26 2.44
N VAL A 332 -19.99 -18.44 3.76
CA VAL A 332 -19.91 -17.33 4.73
C VAL A 332 -18.66 -16.50 4.48
N PHE A 333 -17.49 -17.13 4.34
CA PHE A 333 -16.24 -16.43 4.04
C PHE A 333 -16.33 -15.65 2.73
N ARG A 334 -16.92 -16.22 1.68
CA ARG A 334 -17.14 -15.48 0.41
C ARG A 334 -18.04 -14.26 0.57
N LYS A 335 -19.02 -14.30 1.48
CA LYS A 335 -19.85 -13.12 1.80
C LYS A 335 -19.07 -12.07 2.58
N ILE A 336 -18.23 -12.48 3.53
CA ILE A 336 -17.29 -11.58 4.23
C ILE A 336 -16.35 -10.92 3.21
N ALA A 337 -15.72 -11.69 2.33
CA ALA A 337 -14.84 -11.17 1.27
C ALA A 337 -15.56 -10.14 0.38
N SER A 338 -16.81 -10.44 -0.03
CA SER A 338 -17.65 -9.54 -0.82
C SER A 338 -18.05 -8.26 -0.07
N HIS A 339 -18.14 -8.30 1.25
CA HIS A 339 -18.37 -7.09 2.06
C HIS A 339 -17.09 -6.26 2.15
N LEU A 340 -15.98 -6.88 2.53
CA LEU A 340 -14.67 -6.24 2.65
C LEU A 340 -14.22 -5.61 1.32
N SER A 341 -14.56 -6.19 0.17
CA SER A 341 -14.19 -5.62 -1.14
C SER A 341 -14.89 -4.29 -1.47
N LYS A 342 -15.95 -3.95 -0.75
CA LYS A 342 -16.67 -2.66 -0.85
C LYS A 342 -16.13 -1.62 0.12
N VAL A 343 -15.28 -2.02 1.08
CA VAL A 343 -14.68 -1.12 2.05
C VAL A 343 -13.45 -0.45 1.43
N ALA A 344 -13.49 0.89 1.35
CA ALA A 344 -12.44 1.73 0.80
C ALA A 344 -11.99 1.34 -0.63
N SER A 345 -10.86 1.88 -1.09
CA SER A 345 -10.27 1.56 -2.38
C SER A 345 -9.18 0.48 -2.28
N PRO A 346 -8.80 -0.19 -3.38
CA PRO A 346 -7.74 -1.21 -3.38
C PRO A 346 -6.42 -0.74 -2.75
N PHE A 347 -5.96 0.47 -3.10
CA PHE A 347 -4.71 1.03 -2.58
C PHE A 347 -4.78 1.49 -1.11
N ILE A 348 -5.99 1.58 -0.53
CA ILE A 348 -6.17 1.73 0.91
C ILE A 348 -6.19 0.36 1.57
N ARG A 349 -6.91 -0.62 1.01
CA ARG A 349 -6.98 -2.00 1.54
C ARG A 349 -5.63 -2.73 1.51
N ASN A 350 -4.74 -2.40 0.58
CA ASN A 350 -3.38 -2.95 0.52
C ASN A 350 -2.53 -2.54 1.73
N MET A 351 -2.86 -1.43 2.39
CA MET A 351 -2.13 -0.90 3.54
C MET A 351 -2.90 -1.05 4.84
N GLY A 352 -4.21 -0.77 4.85
CA GLY A 352 -5.07 -0.90 6.02
C GLY A 352 -5.11 -2.36 6.48
N THR A 353 -5.05 -2.57 7.79
CA THR A 353 -5.00 -3.90 8.39
C THR A 353 -6.30 -4.25 9.10
N ILE A 354 -6.54 -5.55 9.30
CA ILE A 354 -7.68 -6.04 10.09
C ILE A 354 -7.58 -5.52 11.52
N GLY A 355 -6.41 -5.67 12.16
CA GLY A 355 -6.21 -5.22 13.54
C GLY A 355 -6.34 -3.71 13.71
N GLY A 356 -5.88 -2.92 12.73
CA GLY A 356 -6.07 -1.48 12.74
C GLY A 356 -7.55 -1.08 12.74
N ASN A 357 -8.40 -1.79 11.97
CA ASN A 357 -9.85 -1.56 11.97
C ASN A 357 -10.50 -1.94 13.30
N VAL A 358 -10.10 -3.07 13.88
CA VAL A 358 -10.62 -3.56 15.17
C VAL A 358 -10.25 -2.59 16.30
N ILE A 359 -8.98 -2.17 16.39
CA ILE A 359 -8.52 -1.20 17.38
C ILE A 359 -9.19 0.16 17.20
N MET A 360 -9.36 0.64 15.96
CA MET A 360 -10.09 1.89 15.71
C MET A 360 -11.54 1.80 16.17
N ALA A 361 -12.24 0.69 15.94
CA ALA A 361 -13.62 0.51 16.36
C ALA A 361 -13.77 0.47 17.90
N GLN A 362 -12.76 -0.04 18.62
CA GLN A 362 -12.76 -0.06 20.08
C GLN A 362 -12.39 1.31 20.67
N ARG A 363 -11.35 1.97 20.13
CA ARG A 363 -10.78 3.18 20.73
C ARG A 363 -11.49 4.47 20.30
N LEU A 364 -12.11 4.49 19.12
CA LEU A 364 -12.69 5.67 18.50
C LEU A 364 -14.17 5.41 18.19
N PRO A 365 -15.00 6.46 18.00
CA PRO A 365 -16.37 6.32 17.51
C PRO A 365 -16.39 5.97 16.01
N PHE A 366 -15.67 4.91 15.62
CA PHE A 366 -15.47 4.48 14.24
C PHE A 366 -16.45 3.36 13.88
N ALA A 367 -17.45 3.70 13.07
CA ALA A 367 -18.38 2.73 12.50
C ALA A 367 -17.66 1.88 11.44
N SER A 368 -17.13 0.75 11.87
CA SER A 368 -16.32 -0.13 11.02
C SER A 368 -17.17 -1.22 10.36
N ASP A 369 -17.34 -1.11 9.05
CA ASP A 369 -17.95 -2.14 8.19
C ASP A 369 -17.30 -3.52 8.32
N ILE A 370 -15.99 -3.55 8.59
CA ILE A 370 -15.23 -4.78 8.79
C ILE A 370 -15.62 -5.42 10.13
N VAL A 371 -15.60 -4.64 11.21
CA VAL A 371 -15.94 -5.13 12.55
C VAL A 371 -17.40 -5.56 12.62
N THR A 372 -18.32 -4.84 11.97
CA THR A 372 -19.73 -5.23 11.90
C THR A 372 -19.90 -6.64 11.31
N VAL A 373 -19.21 -6.94 10.20
CA VAL A 373 -19.34 -8.25 9.56
C VAL A 373 -18.66 -9.37 10.37
N LEU A 374 -17.53 -9.07 11.03
CA LEU A 374 -16.83 -10.02 11.89
C LEU A 374 -17.61 -10.32 13.17
N LEU A 375 -18.29 -9.31 13.73
CA LEU A 375 -19.17 -9.45 14.89
C LEU A 375 -20.35 -10.35 14.55
N ALA A 376 -21.01 -10.10 13.41
CA ALA A 376 -22.09 -10.95 12.92
C ALA A 376 -21.65 -12.41 12.64
N ALA A 377 -20.36 -12.62 12.32
CA ALA A 377 -19.78 -13.94 12.13
C ALA A 377 -19.42 -14.66 13.45
N GLY A 378 -19.61 -14.03 14.61
CA GLY A 378 -19.25 -14.61 15.91
C GLY A 378 -17.74 -14.73 16.11
N SER A 379 -16.97 -13.78 15.56
CA SER A 379 -15.50 -13.81 15.65
C SER A 379 -15.00 -13.58 17.08
N THR A 380 -13.79 -14.07 17.33
CA THR A 380 -13.03 -13.86 18.56
C THR A 380 -11.76 -13.10 18.26
N VAL A 381 -11.20 -12.41 19.26
CA VAL A 381 -9.91 -11.72 19.17
C VAL A 381 -8.96 -12.23 20.23
N THR A 382 -7.67 -12.28 19.90
CA THR A 382 -6.61 -12.62 20.85
C THR A 382 -5.78 -11.39 21.14
N ILE A 383 -5.72 -10.97 22.41
CA ILE A 383 -4.88 -9.86 22.86
C ILE A 383 -3.77 -10.37 23.79
N GLN A 384 -2.62 -9.70 23.74
CA GLN A 384 -1.50 -9.89 24.65
C GLN A 384 -1.33 -8.64 25.50
N THR A 385 -1.44 -8.81 26.83
CA THR A 385 -1.02 -7.80 27.80
C THR A 385 0.39 -8.13 28.31
N ALA A 386 0.98 -7.24 29.12
CA ALA A 386 2.29 -7.52 29.74
C ALA A 386 2.32 -8.80 30.59
N SER A 387 1.18 -9.27 31.12
CA SER A 387 1.10 -10.38 32.07
C SER A 387 0.45 -11.65 31.54
N LYS A 388 -0.37 -11.57 30.48
CA LYS A 388 -1.12 -12.73 29.96
C LYS A 388 -1.64 -12.52 28.54
N MET A 389 -1.93 -13.63 27.89
CA MET A 389 -2.71 -13.69 26.66
C MET A 389 -4.18 -13.94 26.99
N LEU A 390 -5.10 -13.26 26.31
CA LEU A 390 -6.54 -13.40 26.47
C LEU A 390 -7.19 -13.63 25.11
N CYS A 391 -8.12 -14.58 25.05
CA CYS A 391 -9.02 -14.76 23.92
C CYS A 391 -10.42 -14.33 24.36
N LEU A 392 -11.00 -13.38 23.63
CA LEU A 392 -12.29 -12.77 23.93
C LEU A 392 -13.20 -12.91 22.70
N THR A 393 -14.51 -12.96 22.91
CA THR A 393 -15.42 -12.66 21.80
C THR A 393 -15.21 -11.22 21.33
N LEU A 394 -15.47 -10.95 20.05
CA LEU A 394 -15.34 -9.59 19.53
C LEU A 394 -16.30 -8.62 20.23
N GLU A 395 -17.47 -9.10 20.69
CA GLU A 395 -18.42 -8.32 21.48
C GLU A 395 -17.82 -7.90 22.83
N GLU A 396 -17.32 -8.87 23.61
CA GLU A 396 -16.66 -8.59 24.90
C GLU A 396 -15.47 -7.63 24.75
N PHE A 397 -14.70 -7.75 23.66
CA PHE A 397 -13.58 -6.85 23.39
C PHE A 397 -14.04 -5.41 23.12
N LEU A 398 -15.12 -5.21 22.39
CA LEU A 398 -15.65 -3.88 22.05
C LEU A 398 -16.32 -3.19 23.25
N GLU A 399 -16.87 -3.96 24.20
CA GLU A 399 -17.47 -3.43 25.43
C GLU A 399 -16.42 -3.08 26.51
N GLN A 400 -15.20 -3.61 26.40
CA GLN A 400 -14.13 -3.30 27.33
C GLN A 400 -13.65 -1.84 27.17
N PRO A 401 -13.07 -1.26 28.23
CA PRO A 401 -12.35 0.00 28.11
C PRO A 401 -11.29 -0.08 26.99
N PRO A 402 -11.03 1.03 26.27
CA PRO A 402 -10.00 1.09 25.25
C PRO A 402 -8.67 0.49 25.73
N CYS A 403 -8.10 -0.42 24.94
CA CYS A 403 -6.80 -1.01 25.27
C CYS A 403 -5.74 0.09 25.48
N ASP A 404 -4.86 -0.08 26.46
CA ASP A 404 -3.68 0.78 26.65
C ASP A 404 -2.65 0.58 25.52
N ALA A 405 -1.60 1.39 25.48
CA ALA A 405 -0.56 1.31 24.45
C ALA A 405 0.26 0.00 24.52
N LYS A 406 0.30 -0.65 25.69
CA LYS A 406 1.07 -1.88 25.94
C LYS A 406 0.31 -3.15 25.54
N THR A 407 -1.00 -3.06 25.34
CA THR A 407 -1.86 -4.17 24.93
C THR A 407 -1.84 -4.32 23.41
N ILE A 408 -1.46 -5.51 22.94
CA ILE A 408 -1.29 -5.81 21.53
C ILE A 408 -2.40 -6.75 21.08
N LEU A 409 -3.13 -6.37 20.04
CA LEU A 409 -4.01 -7.28 19.32
C LEU A 409 -3.16 -8.20 18.43
N LEU A 410 -3.26 -9.51 18.64
CA LEU A 410 -2.53 -10.52 17.89
C LEU A 410 -3.31 -10.99 16.66
N THR A 411 -4.53 -11.51 16.87
CA THR A 411 -5.38 -12.15 15.84
C THR A 411 -6.86 -11.85 16.02
#